data_AF-A0A9E5YEA8-F1
#
_entry.id   AF-A0A9E5YEA8-F1
#
_cell.length_a   1.000
_cell.length_b   1.000
_cell.length_c   1.000
_cell.angle_alpha   90.00
_cell.angle_beta   90.00
_cell.angle_gamma   90.00
#
_symmetry.space_group_name_H-M   'P 1'
#
loop_
_entity.id
_entity.type
_entity.pdbx_description
1 polymer ?
#
loop_
_entity_poly.entity_id
_entity_poly.type
_entity_poly.pdbx_seq_one_letter_code
_entity_poly.pdbx_strand_id
1 'polypeptide(L)'
;MTKEQEIMDFLSQNVFEPILTSSTASESLKKGVRYTIMRLNNLDPEGMVSYYWSAIVGTEKSTEFARQMRTEGFTRFEEVIDDFRDRFNDRWLKP
;
A
#
# COMPACT_ATOMS: atom_id res chain seq x y z
N MET A 1 4.61 4.22 -19.21
CA MET A 1 4.33 3.88 -17.81
C MET A 1 4.68 5.10 -16.99
N THR A 2 3.78 5.59 -16.13
CA THR A 2 4.08 6.73 -15.26
C THR A 2 4.61 6.23 -13.92
N LYS A 3 5.27 7.10 -13.17
CA LYS A 3 5.79 6.77 -11.83
C LYS A 3 4.67 6.33 -10.87
N GLU A 4 3.53 6.99 -10.95
CA GLU A 4 2.32 6.63 -10.21
C GLU A 4 1.86 5.20 -10.53
N GLN A 5 1.87 4.85 -11.83
CA GLN A 5 1.50 3.50 -12.26
C GLN A 5 2.46 2.44 -11.71
N GLU A 6 3.77 2.71 -11.68
CA GLU A 6 4.76 1.77 -11.12
C GLU A 6 4.52 1.50 -9.63
N ILE A 7 4.21 2.54 -8.84
CA ILE A 7 3.87 2.38 -7.41
C ILE A 7 2.56 1.60 -7.26
N MET A 8 1.54 1.96 -8.04
CA MET A 8 0.25 1.30 -7.98
C MET A 8 0.34 -0.17 -8.39
N ASP A 9 1.12 -0.50 -9.41
CA ASP A 9 1.34 -1.88 -9.85
C ASP A 9 2.08 -2.69 -8.78
N PHE A 10 3.10 -2.10 -8.15
CA PHE A 10 3.82 -2.74 -7.06
C PHE A 10 2.89 -3.06 -5.87
N LEU A 11 2.13 -2.06 -5.39
CA LEU A 11 1.23 -2.26 -4.26
C LEU A 11 0.06 -3.18 -4.62
N SER A 12 -0.43 -3.10 -5.86
CA SER A 12 -1.47 -3.98 -6.37
C SER A 12 -1.04 -5.44 -6.29
N GLN A 13 0.12 -5.78 -6.83
CA GLN A 13 0.63 -7.15 -6.88
C GLN A 13 0.97 -7.72 -5.51
N ASN A 14 1.61 -6.90 -4.65
CA ASN A 14 2.20 -7.40 -3.41
C ASN A 14 1.27 -7.27 -2.19
N VAL A 15 0.26 -6.40 -2.24
CA VAL A 15 -0.57 -6.08 -1.08
C VAL A 15 -2.07 -6.09 -1.43
N PHE A 16 -2.51 -5.38 -2.47
CA PHE A 16 -3.94 -5.12 -2.67
C PHE A 16 -4.70 -6.28 -3.32
N GLU A 17 -4.25 -6.78 -4.47
CA GLU A 17 -4.93 -7.86 -5.18
C GLU A 17 -5.03 -9.15 -4.34
N PRO A 18 -3.99 -9.60 -3.60
CA PRO A 18 -4.12 -10.74 -2.70
C PRO A 18 -5.29 -10.63 -1.72
N ILE A 19 -5.63 -9.42 -1.29
CA ILE A 19 -6.78 -9.14 -0.41
C ILE A 19 -8.08 -9.06 -1.22
N LEU A 20 -8.08 -8.31 -2.32
CA LEU A 20 -9.29 -8.01 -3.10
C LEU A 20 -9.87 -9.25 -3.79
N THR A 21 -9.02 -10.17 -4.25
CA THR A 21 -9.46 -11.40 -4.92
C THR A 21 -9.69 -12.55 -3.96
N SER A 22 -9.32 -12.42 -2.69
CA SER A 22 -9.47 -13.49 -1.72
C SER A 22 -10.94 -13.72 -1.34
N SER A 23 -11.33 -14.99 -1.31
CA SER A 23 -12.64 -15.44 -0.80
C SER A 23 -12.70 -15.46 0.73
N THR A 24 -11.54 -15.39 1.42
CA THR A 24 -11.45 -15.42 2.89
C THR A 24 -11.23 -14.04 3.50
N ALA A 25 -10.80 -13.05 2.72
CA ALA A 25 -10.69 -11.66 3.18
C ALA A 25 -12.06 -11.08 3.53
N SER A 26 -12.13 -10.41 4.68
CA SER A 26 -13.34 -9.73 5.13
C SER A 26 -13.70 -8.56 4.22
N GLU A 27 -14.99 -8.27 4.13
CA GLU A 27 -15.48 -7.13 3.33
C GLU A 27 -15.00 -5.78 3.90
N SER A 28 -14.78 -5.68 5.22
CA SER A 28 -14.21 -4.48 5.82
C SER A 28 -12.75 -4.27 5.40
N LEU A 29 -11.94 -5.34 5.36
CA LEU A 29 -10.56 -5.27 4.90
C LEU A 29 -10.49 -4.86 3.41
N LYS A 30 -11.29 -5.51 2.56
CA LYS A 30 -11.39 -5.14 1.13
C LYS A 30 -11.81 -3.69 0.93
N LYS A 31 -12.77 -3.21 1.73
CA LYS A 31 -13.21 -1.80 1.69
C LYS A 31 -12.07 -0.84 2.06
N GLY A 32 -11.27 -1.17 3.08
CA GLY A 32 -10.07 -0.40 3.45
C GLY A 32 -9.02 -0.34 2.35
N VAL A 33 -8.76 -1.46 1.66
CA VAL A 33 -7.88 -1.49 0.49
C VAL A 33 -8.39 -0.61 -0.63
N ARG A 34 -9.69 -0.69 -0.98
CA ARG A 34 -10.29 0.16 -2.03
C ARG A 34 -10.19 1.65 -1.69
N TYR A 35 -10.35 2.04 -0.43
CA TYR A 35 -10.14 3.42 0.00
C TYR A 35 -8.69 3.86 -0.12
N THR A 36 -7.75 2.97 0.18
CA THR A 36 -6.32 3.25 0.02
C THR A 36 -5.97 3.48 -1.45
N ILE A 37 -6.43 2.61 -2.35
CA ILE A 37 -6.29 2.77 -3.81
C ILE A 37 -6.87 4.12 -4.27
N MET A 38 -8.09 4.44 -3.83
CA MET A 38 -8.73 5.72 -4.18
C MET A 38 -7.89 6.92 -3.71
N ARG A 39 -7.32 6.88 -2.51
CA ARG A 39 -6.46 7.95 -2.00
C ARG A 39 -5.19 8.08 -2.84
N LEU A 40 -4.50 6.97 -3.10
CA LEU A 40 -3.27 6.96 -3.90
C LEU A 40 -3.50 7.54 -5.30
N ASN A 41 -4.60 7.16 -5.97
CA ASN A 41 -4.95 7.67 -7.30
C ASN A 41 -5.14 9.21 -7.38
N ASN A 42 -5.23 9.91 -6.25
CA ASN A 42 -5.33 11.37 -6.18
C ASN A 42 -4.01 12.05 -5.78
N LEU A 43 -2.91 11.30 -5.70
CA LEU A 43 -1.59 11.80 -5.31
C LEU A 43 -0.64 11.75 -6.50
N ASP A 44 0.36 12.63 -6.47
CA ASP A 44 1.54 12.57 -7.31
C ASP A 44 2.55 11.52 -6.77
N PRO A 45 3.66 11.24 -7.46
CA PRO A 45 4.59 10.18 -7.03
C PRO A 45 5.20 10.44 -5.66
N GLU A 46 5.54 11.69 -5.34
CA GLU A 46 6.07 12.08 -4.03
C GLU A 46 5.03 11.86 -2.93
N GLY A 47 3.78 12.25 -3.19
CA GLY A 47 2.66 12.03 -2.28
C GLY A 47 2.37 10.56 -2.04
N MET A 48 2.44 9.70 -3.07
CA MET A 48 2.28 8.26 -2.92
C MET A 48 3.37 7.63 -2.04
N VAL A 49 4.64 8.01 -2.25
CA VAL A 49 5.77 7.54 -1.43
C VAL A 49 5.62 8.02 0.02
N SER A 50 5.26 9.29 0.22
CA SER A 50 5.01 9.86 1.56
C SER A 50 3.84 9.16 2.28
N TYR A 51 2.76 8.85 1.56
CA TYR A 51 1.63 8.10 2.08
C TYR A 51 2.06 6.71 2.56
N TYR A 52 2.84 5.99 1.76
CA TYR A 52 3.36 4.68 2.10
C TYR A 52 4.16 4.71 3.41
N TRP A 53 5.08 5.65 3.56
CA TRP A 53 5.85 5.80 4.81
C TRP A 53 4.98 6.19 6.00
N SER A 54 3.99 7.06 5.80
CA SER A 54 3.03 7.43 6.85
C SER A 54 2.20 6.24 7.33
N ALA A 55 1.84 5.33 6.42
CA ALA A 55 1.12 4.10 6.78
C ALA A 55 1.95 3.19 7.69
N ILE A 56 3.27 3.11 7.43
CA ILE A 56 4.24 2.31 8.19
C ILE A 56 4.56 2.91 9.55
N VAL A 57 4.87 4.22 9.59
CA VAL A 57 5.24 4.90 10.86
C VAL A 57 4.10 4.83 11.87
N GLY A 58 2.86 4.82 11.38
CA GLY A 58 1.72 4.44 12.19
C GLY A 58 0.95 5.64 12.73
N THR A 59 -0.32 5.72 12.38
CA THR A 59 -1.37 6.30 13.22
C THR A 59 -2.12 5.16 13.89
N GLU A 60 -2.95 5.43 14.89
CA GLU A 60 -3.82 4.42 15.51
C GLU A 60 -4.64 3.65 14.44
N LYS A 61 -5.17 4.38 13.44
CA LYS A 61 -5.94 3.81 12.33
C LYS A 61 -5.12 2.91 11.41
N SER A 62 -3.89 3.30 11.06
CA SER A 62 -3.06 2.44 10.21
C SER A 62 -2.53 1.22 10.97
N THR A 63 -2.35 1.34 12.29
CA THR A 63 -1.99 0.22 13.17
C THR A 63 -3.13 -0.81 13.27
N GLU A 64 -4.38 -0.35 13.39
CA GLU A 64 -5.54 -1.24 13.38
C GLU A 64 -5.69 -1.96 12.03
N PHE A 65 -5.53 -1.23 10.92
CA PHE A 65 -5.61 -1.83 9.58
C PHE A 65 -4.50 -2.87 9.34
N ALA A 66 -3.26 -2.55 9.69
CA ALA A 66 -2.14 -3.49 9.63
C ALA A 66 -2.38 -4.73 10.50
N ARG A 67 -2.94 -4.55 11.70
CA ARG A 67 -3.34 -5.67 12.58
C ARG A 67 -4.40 -6.55 11.93
N GLN A 68 -5.40 -5.94 11.29
CA GLN A 68 -6.44 -6.66 10.58
C GLN A 68 -5.86 -7.51 9.45
N MET A 69 -5.02 -6.91 8.59
CA MET A 69 -4.31 -7.63 7.52
C MET A 69 -3.58 -8.87 8.07
N ARG A 70 -2.79 -8.69 9.14
CA ARG A 70 -2.07 -9.81 9.78
C ARG A 70 -3.00 -10.87 10.35
N THR A 71 -4.08 -10.46 11.01
CA THR A 71 -5.07 -11.38 11.62
C THR A 71 -5.74 -12.24 10.56
N GLU A 72 -6.01 -11.67 9.40
CA GLU A 72 -6.60 -12.36 8.26
C GLU A 72 -5.56 -13.08 7.38
N GLY A 73 -4.28 -13.01 7.73
CA GLY A 73 -3.20 -13.76 7.06
C GLY A 73 -2.66 -13.11 5.78
N PHE A 74 -2.82 -11.80 5.62
CA PHE A 74 -2.36 -11.05 4.44
C PHE A 74 -1.08 -10.25 4.70
N THR A 75 -0.31 -10.10 3.62
CA THR A 75 0.92 -9.30 3.58
C THR A 75 0.64 -7.86 3.93
N ARG A 76 1.42 -7.28 4.84
CA ARG A 76 1.31 -5.87 5.22
C ARG A 76 2.26 -4.98 4.43
N PHE A 77 2.07 -3.67 4.53
CA PHE A 77 3.00 -2.68 3.97
C PHE A 77 4.40 -2.89 4.55
N GLU A 78 4.49 -3.19 5.84
CA GLU A 78 5.74 -3.39 6.57
C GLU A 78 6.58 -4.57 6.05
N GLU A 79 5.94 -5.54 5.39
CA GLU A 79 6.60 -6.76 4.90
C GLU A 79 7.21 -6.59 3.50
N VAL A 80 6.92 -5.47 2.83
CA VAL A 80 7.46 -5.13 1.50
C VAL A 80 8.28 -3.84 1.51
N ILE A 81 8.68 -3.38 2.70
CA ILE A 81 9.41 -2.12 2.92
C ILE A 81 10.72 -2.07 2.14
N ASP A 82 11.51 -3.13 2.22
CA ASP A 82 12.85 -3.14 1.64
C ASP A 82 12.77 -3.03 0.11
N ASP A 83 11.90 -3.84 -0.50
CA ASP A 83 11.62 -3.78 -1.94
C ASP A 83 11.05 -2.42 -2.38
N PHE A 84 10.15 -1.84 -1.57
CA PHE A 84 9.57 -0.53 -1.87
C PHE A 84 10.65 0.57 -1.81
N ARG A 85 11.49 0.56 -0.77
CA ARG A 85 12.56 1.55 -0.59
C ARG A 85 13.60 1.49 -1.70
N ASP A 86 13.99 0.30 -2.10
CA ASP A 86 15.01 0.12 -3.13
C ASP A 86 14.52 0.61 -4.49
N ARG A 87 13.23 0.44 -4.79
CA ARG A 87 12.62 0.84 -6.07
C ARG A 87 12.20 2.32 -6.10
N PHE A 88 11.54 2.82 -5.06
CA PHE A 88 10.88 4.12 -5.04
C PHE A 88 11.57 5.10 -4.08
N ASN A 89 12.83 5.44 -4.38
CA ASN A 89 13.67 6.33 -3.59
C ASN A 89 13.82 7.74 -4.21
N ASP A 90 14.51 8.64 -3.51
CA ASP A 90 14.77 10.01 -3.95
C ASP A 90 15.44 10.11 -5.32
N ARG A 91 16.27 9.13 -5.70
CA ARG A 91 16.88 9.10 -7.04
C ARG A 91 15.83 8.78 -8.10
N TRP A 92 14.92 7.85 -7.82
CA TRP A 92 13.80 7.52 -8.70
C TRP A 92 12.79 8.67 -8.80
N LEU A 93 12.57 9.45 -7.73
CA LEU A 93 11.65 10.59 -7.75
C LEU A 93 12.11 11.76 -8.65
N LYS A 94 13.42 11.93 -8.86
CA LYS A 94 13.95 13.00 -9.73
C LYS A 94 13.41 12.92 -11.17
N PRO A 95 13.16 14.06 -11.83
CA PRO A 95 12.67 14.10 -13.22
C PRO A 95 13.55 13.36 -14.22
#